data_AF-A0AAT9G932-F1
#
_entry.id   AF-A0AAT9G932-F1
#
_cell.length_a   1.000
_cell.length_b   1.000
_cell.length_c   1.000
_cell.angle_alpha   90.00
_cell.angle_beta   90.00
_cell.angle_gamma   90.00
#
_symmetry.space_group_name_H-M   'P 1'
#
loop_
_entity.id
_entity.type
_entity.pdbx_description
1 polymer ?
#
loop_
_entity_poly.entity_id
_entity_poly.type
_entity_poly.pdbx_seq_one_letter_code
_entity_poly.pdbx_strand_id
1 'polypeptide(L)'
;MKKDFTAIYCFVDDFIKNLENNLPTINSSKFKPGVSNYLSISEVLTILTGYYDSYCDCFKHYYKQVILHNYTEDFKLVSYEHFTKLIGRSMPYLAILLNHLLAECTGLSFVDATYNMFLGSVQKTV
;
A
#
# COMPACT_ATOMS: atom_id res chain seq x y z
N MET A 1 18.47 5.51 -8.63
CA MET A 1 18.00 4.13 -8.91
C MET A 1 16.57 4.25 -9.40
N LYS A 2 16.31 3.92 -10.67
CA LYS A 2 14.96 3.98 -11.24
C LYS A 2 14.15 2.87 -10.59
N LYS A 3 12.99 3.22 -10.04
CA LYS A 3 12.13 2.26 -9.34
C LYS A 3 11.17 1.67 -10.37
N ASP A 4 11.08 0.35 -10.42
CA ASP A 4 10.20 -0.34 -11.37
C ASP A 4 8.75 -0.31 -10.86
N PHE A 5 8.11 0.85 -11.00
CA PHE A 5 6.70 1.05 -10.66
C PHE A 5 5.77 0.10 -11.42
N THR A 6 6.17 -0.36 -12.60
CA THR A 6 5.40 -1.33 -13.41
C THR A 6 5.18 -2.63 -12.67
N ALA A 7 6.20 -3.20 -12.01
CA ALA A 7 6.06 -4.47 -11.30
C ALA A 7 5.11 -4.33 -10.09
N ILE A 8 5.25 -3.25 -9.34
CA ILE A 8 4.36 -2.92 -8.21
C ILE A 8 2.94 -2.73 -8.72
N TYR A 9 2.77 -1.99 -9.82
CA TYR A 9 1.47 -1.74 -10.42
C TYR A 9 0.80 -3.03 -10.88
N CYS A 10 1.49 -3.89 -11.63
CA CYS A 10 0.94 -5.17 -12.09
C CYS A 10 0.46 -6.02 -10.91
N PHE A 11 1.29 -6.16 -9.87
CA PHE A 11 0.93 -6.92 -8.66
C PHE A 11 -0.32 -6.36 -7.98
N VAL A 12 -0.36 -5.04 -7.75
CA VAL A 12 -1.48 -4.36 -7.09
C VAL A 12 -2.75 -4.45 -7.95
N ASP A 13 -2.65 -4.27 -9.25
CA ASP A 13 -3.77 -4.27 -10.17
C ASP A 13 -4.42 -5.66 -10.27
N ASP A 14 -3.60 -6.72 -10.34
CA ASP A 14 -4.08 -8.10 -10.33
C ASP A 14 -4.76 -8.45 -9.00
N PHE A 15 -4.21 -7.95 -7.87
CA PHE A 15 -4.85 -8.10 -6.56
C PHE A 15 -6.21 -7.40 -6.49
N ILE A 16 -6.32 -6.16 -6.96
CA ILE A 16 -7.58 -5.40 -6.93
C ILE A 16 -8.63 -6.08 -7.81
N LYS A 17 -8.27 -6.54 -9.01
CA LYS A 17 -9.18 -7.32 -9.87
C LYS A 17 -9.66 -8.60 -9.20
N ASN A 18 -8.74 -9.32 -8.53
CA ASN A 18 -9.08 -10.53 -7.79
C ASN A 18 -10.06 -10.23 -6.63
N LEU A 19 -9.81 -9.15 -5.89
CA LEU A 19 -10.66 -8.70 -4.80
C LEU A 19 -12.07 -8.32 -5.30
N GLU A 20 -12.17 -7.57 -6.40
CA GLU A 20 -13.44 -7.18 -7.01
C GLU A 20 -14.26 -8.37 -7.49
N ASN A 21 -13.59 -9.40 -8.04
CA ASN A 21 -14.22 -10.64 -8.48
C ASN A 21 -14.77 -11.47 -7.32
N ASN A 22 -14.06 -11.52 -6.19
CA ASN A 22 -14.45 -12.33 -5.03
C ASN A 22 -15.43 -11.63 -4.08
N LEU A 23 -15.46 -10.30 -4.08
CA LEU A 23 -16.29 -9.50 -3.19
C LEU A 23 -17.17 -8.51 -3.96
N PRO A 24 -18.18 -8.99 -4.72
CA PRO A 24 -19.09 -8.13 -5.49
C PRO A 24 -19.87 -7.15 -4.61
N THR A 25 -19.99 -7.42 -3.30
CA THR A 25 -20.63 -6.54 -2.32
C THR A 25 -19.89 -5.21 -2.16
N ILE A 26 -18.56 -5.16 -2.33
CA ILE A 26 -17.79 -3.91 -2.29
C ILE A 26 -18.21 -2.98 -3.44
N ASN A 27 -18.63 -3.57 -4.57
CA ASN A 27 -19.12 -2.86 -5.76
C ASN A 27 -20.64 -2.57 -5.75
N SER A 28 -21.39 -3.13 -4.80
CA SER A 28 -22.85 -2.91 -4.69
C SER A 28 -23.20 -1.46 -4.37
N SER A 29 -22.29 -0.74 -3.70
CA SER A 29 -22.17 0.70 -3.81
C SER A 29 -21.75 1.01 -5.25
N LYS A 30 -22.72 1.26 -6.13
CA LYS A 30 -22.50 1.76 -7.49
C LYS A 30 -21.65 3.04 -7.45
N PHE A 31 -20.34 2.89 -7.37
CA PHE A 31 -19.41 3.90 -7.82
C PHE A 31 -19.63 3.97 -9.31
N LYS A 32 -20.59 4.81 -9.74
CA LYS A 32 -20.63 5.25 -11.13
C LYS A 32 -19.19 5.70 -11.42
N PRO A 33 -18.50 5.15 -12.43
CA PRO A 33 -17.21 5.67 -12.82
C PRO A 33 -17.45 7.11 -13.25
N GLY A 34 -17.25 8.03 -12.31
CA GLY A 34 -17.21 9.45 -12.62
C GLY A 34 -16.09 9.65 -13.61
N VAL A 35 -16.32 10.57 -14.56
CA VAL A 35 -15.43 10.97 -15.64
C VAL A 35 -13.95 10.67 -15.33
N SER A 36 -13.34 9.91 -16.25
CA SER A 36 -11.95 9.42 -16.42
C SER A 36 -10.82 10.44 -16.13
N ASN A 37 -10.88 11.12 -14.99
CA ASN A 37 -9.99 12.22 -14.63
C ASN A 37 -9.33 12.02 -13.25
N TYR A 38 -9.45 10.82 -12.67
CA TYR A 38 -8.90 10.49 -11.36
C TYR A 38 -7.99 9.26 -11.50
N LEU A 39 -6.88 9.27 -10.75
CA LEU A 39 -6.05 8.09 -10.53
C LEU A 39 -6.93 6.92 -10.06
N SER A 40 -6.70 5.74 -10.63
CA SER A 40 -7.33 4.50 -10.21
C SER A 40 -6.84 4.09 -8.82
N ILE A 41 -7.59 3.21 -8.16
CA ILE A 41 -7.21 2.67 -6.85
C ILE A 41 -5.85 1.96 -6.95
N SER A 42 -5.62 1.19 -8.03
CA SER A 42 -4.34 0.52 -8.29
C SER A 42 -3.18 1.52 -8.39
N GLU A 43 -3.34 2.63 -9.11
CA GLU A 43 -2.30 3.67 -9.23
C GLU A 43 -2.03 4.36 -7.89
N VAL A 44 -3.08 4.70 -7.12
CA VAL A 44 -2.93 5.33 -5.79
C VAL A 44 -2.15 4.41 -4.84
N LEU A 45 -2.51 3.12 -4.80
CA LEU A 45 -1.82 2.13 -3.98
C LEU A 45 -0.37 1.94 -4.42
N THR A 46 -0.11 1.92 -5.73
CA THR A 46 1.25 1.82 -6.28
C THR A 46 2.11 3.00 -5.82
N ILE A 47 1.59 4.23 -5.88
CA ILE A 47 2.29 5.44 -5.42
C ILE A 47 2.57 5.38 -3.91
N LEU A 48 1.61 4.90 -3.12
CA LEU A 48 1.74 4.74 -1.66
C LEU A 48 2.78 3.66 -1.30
N THR A 49 2.74 2.51 -1.95
CA THR A 49 3.75 1.44 -1.76
C THR A 49 5.14 1.92 -2.17
N GLY A 50 5.24 2.63 -3.30
CA GLY A 50 6.50 3.23 -3.73
C GLY A 50 7.06 4.25 -2.72
N TYR A 51 6.19 4.96 -2.01
CA TYR A 51 6.57 5.87 -0.92
C TYR A 51 7.12 5.13 0.28
N TYR A 52 6.50 4.02 0.69
CA TYR A 52 7.00 3.24 1.83
C TYR A 52 8.40 2.69 1.58
N ASP A 53 8.68 2.28 0.33
CA ASP A 53 10.03 1.87 -0.06
C ASP A 53 10.93 3.08 -0.38
N SER A 54 10.40 4.31 -0.37
CA SER A 54 11.21 5.52 -0.52
C SER A 54 11.77 5.92 0.83
N TYR A 55 13.06 6.29 0.87
CA TYR A 55 13.69 6.85 2.07
C TYR A 55 13.32 8.33 2.29
N CYS A 56 12.10 8.75 1.90
CA CYS A 56 11.64 10.12 2.03
C CYS A 56 10.83 10.31 3.32
N ASP A 57 11.21 11.27 4.14
CA ASP A 57 10.50 11.55 5.41
C ASP A 57 9.13 12.21 5.21
N CYS A 58 8.93 12.89 4.07
CA CYS A 58 7.75 13.70 3.81
C CYS A 58 7.02 13.26 2.54
N PHE A 59 5.81 12.71 2.70
CA PHE A 59 4.95 12.28 1.58
C PHE A 59 4.68 13.41 0.58
N LYS A 60 4.46 14.63 1.05
CA LYS A 60 4.25 15.81 0.18
C LYS A 60 5.46 16.10 -0.70
N HIS A 61 6.67 15.94 -0.17
CA HIS A 61 7.91 16.14 -0.92
C HIS A 61 8.07 15.03 -1.96
N TYR A 62 7.91 13.77 -1.55
CA TYR A 62 7.93 12.61 -2.44
C TYR A 62 6.95 12.77 -3.61
N TYR A 63 5.69 13.10 -3.32
CA TYR A 63 4.67 13.24 -4.35
C TYR A 63 5.01 14.36 -5.35
N LYS A 64 5.46 15.52 -4.86
CA LYS A 64 5.73 16.68 -5.74
C LYS A 64 7.03 16.55 -6.51
N GLN A 65 8.09 16.02 -5.92
CA GLN A 65 9.44 16.02 -6.51
C GLN A 65 9.79 14.72 -7.20
N VAL A 66 9.22 13.60 -6.78
CA VAL A 66 9.49 12.29 -7.39
C VAL A 66 8.39 11.95 -8.37
N ILE A 67 7.14 11.93 -7.92
CA ILE A 67 6.00 11.47 -8.74
C ILE A 67 5.63 12.51 -9.80
N LEU A 68 5.33 13.75 -9.39
CA LEU A 68 4.91 14.83 -10.30
C LEU A 68 6.00 15.30 -11.26
N HIS A 69 7.27 14.98 -11.00
CA HIS A 69 8.36 15.38 -11.89
C HIS A 69 8.77 14.25 -12.84
N ASN A 70 8.78 13.00 -12.38
CA ASN A 70 9.38 11.89 -13.13
C ASN A 70 8.36 10.92 -13.74
N TYR A 71 7.09 10.96 -13.31
CA TYR A 71 6.08 9.96 -13.69
C TYR A 71 4.79 10.61 -14.22
N THR A 72 4.88 11.83 -14.77
CA THR A 72 3.75 12.52 -15.41
C THR A 72 3.26 11.87 -16.69
N GLU A 73 4.13 11.11 -17.36
CA GLU A 73 3.78 10.37 -18.57
C GLU A 73 3.10 9.04 -18.26
N ASP A 74 3.44 8.43 -17.11
CA ASP A 74 2.94 7.11 -16.71
C ASP A 74 1.59 7.19 -15.98
N PHE A 75 1.34 8.28 -15.25
CA PHE A 75 0.13 8.45 -14.45
C PHE A 75 -0.60 9.75 -14.80
N LYS A 76 -1.94 9.72 -14.77
CA LYS A 76 -2.76 10.93 -14.85
C LYS A 76 -2.78 11.66 -13.49
N LEU A 77 -1.66 12.27 -13.15
CA LEU A 77 -1.43 12.87 -11.84
C LEU A 77 -2.39 14.01 -11.53
N VAL A 78 -2.77 14.11 -10.25
CA VAL A 78 -3.66 15.15 -9.72
C VAL A 78 -2.90 16.06 -8.76
N SER A 79 -3.48 17.19 -8.37
CA SER A 79 -2.85 18.01 -7.33
C SER A 79 -2.73 17.22 -6.02
N TYR A 80 -1.70 17.51 -5.22
CA TYR A 80 -1.46 16.85 -3.93
C TYR A 80 -2.71 16.82 -3.03
N GLU A 81 -3.49 17.90 -2.99
CA GLU A 81 -4.72 18.01 -2.19
C GLU A 81 -5.85 17.11 -2.69
N HIS A 82 -5.91 16.85 -3.99
CA HIS A 82 -6.83 15.84 -4.53
C HIS A 82 -6.31 14.44 -4.25
N PHE A 83 -4.99 14.24 -4.35
CA PHE A 83 -4.38 12.96 -4.03
C PHE A 83 -4.65 12.55 -2.58
N THR A 84 -4.53 13.45 -1.60
CA THR A 84 -4.83 13.14 -0.18
C THR A 84 -6.29 12.74 0.04
N LYS A 85 -7.24 13.28 -0.72
CA LYS A 85 -8.64 12.82 -0.70
C LYS A 85 -8.79 11.41 -1.27
N LEU A 86 -8.01 11.06 -2.29
CA LEU A 86 -7.99 9.71 -2.86
C LEU A 86 -7.40 8.70 -1.89
N ILE A 87 -6.32 9.06 -1.16
CA ILE A 87 -5.74 8.23 -0.10
C ILE A 87 -6.84 7.79 0.87
N GLY A 88 -7.65 8.73 1.38
CA GLY A 88 -8.72 8.41 2.32
C GLY A 88 -9.72 7.37 1.80
N ARG A 89 -10.00 7.38 0.49
CA ARG A 89 -10.89 6.40 -0.17
C ARG A 89 -10.20 5.06 -0.44
N SER A 90 -8.88 5.05 -0.63
CA SER A 90 -8.09 3.85 -0.90
C SER A 90 -7.56 3.15 0.37
N MET A 91 -7.69 3.76 1.56
CA MET A 91 -7.32 3.16 2.85
C MET A 91 -7.85 1.74 3.08
N PRO A 92 -9.14 1.40 2.84
CA PRO A 92 -9.62 0.03 3.07
C PRO A 92 -8.92 -0.97 2.14
N TYR A 93 -8.70 -0.61 0.88
CA TYR A 93 -7.98 -1.46 -0.08
C TYR A 93 -6.53 -1.67 0.34
N LEU A 94 -5.86 -0.63 0.85
CA LEU A 94 -4.50 -0.72 1.39
C LEU A 94 -4.44 -1.65 2.60
N ALA A 95 -5.41 -1.57 3.52
CA ALA A 95 -5.47 -2.45 4.68
C ALA A 95 -5.67 -3.92 4.27
N ILE A 96 -6.54 -4.20 3.30
CA ILE A 96 -6.75 -5.58 2.82
C ILE A 96 -5.49 -6.08 2.09
N LEU A 97 -4.86 -5.26 1.27
CA LEU A 97 -3.59 -5.58 0.60
C LEU A 97 -2.50 -5.93 1.61
N LEU A 98 -2.32 -5.12 2.65
CA LEU A 98 -1.35 -5.39 3.72
C LEU A 98 -1.69 -6.68 4.48
N ASN A 99 -2.96 -6.90 4.82
CA ASN A 99 -3.39 -8.15 5.45
C ASN A 99 -3.10 -9.37 4.56
N HIS A 100 -3.31 -9.27 3.25
CA HIS A 100 -2.99 -10.35 2.31
C HIS A 100 -1.49 -10.65 2.28
N LEU A 101 -0.65 -9.61 2.14
CA LEU A 101 0.80 -9.74 2.13
C LEU A 101 1.35 -10.32 3.45
N LEU A 102 0.78 -9.91 4.58
CA LEU A 102 1.14 -10.43 5.90
C LEU A 102 0.59 -11.85 6.12
N ALA A 103 -0.59 -12.17 5.60
CA ALA A 103 -1.21 -13.49 5.70
C ALA A 103 -0.44 -14.56 4.91
N GLU A 104 0.05 -14.23 3.70
CA GLU A 104 0.94 -15.10 2.93
C GLU A 104 2.27 -15.37 3.65
N CYS A 105 2.72 -14.41 4.47
CA CYS A 105 3.91 -14.57 5.31
C CYS A 105 3.64 -15.45 6.56
N THR A 106 2.38 -15.60 6.97
CA THR A 106 1.99 -16.40 8.14
C THR A 106 1.65 -17.85 7.78
N GLY A 107 2.68 -18.63 7.45
CA GLY A 107 2.67 -20.07 7.74
C GLY A 107 2.93 -20.36 9.24
N LEU A 108 3.60 -19.44 9.94
CA LEU A 108 3.89 -19.39 11.38
C LEU A 108 4.75 -18.12 11.60
N SER A 109 4.15 -16.97 11.93
CA SER A 109 4.93 -15.77 12.31
C SER A 109 4.78 -15.53 13.80
N PHE A 110 5.62 -16.21 14.58
CA PHE A 110 5.81 -15.94 15.99
C PHE A 110 6.54 -14.59 16.13
N VAL A 111 5.83 -13.56 16.56
CA VAL A 111 6.46 -12.31 17.01
C VAL A 111 7.07 -12.58 18.37
N ASP A 112 8.35 -12.97 18.41
CA ASP A 112 9.12 -13.05 19.64
C ASP A 112 9.55 -11.64 20.05
N ALA A 113 8.78 -11.02 20.94
CA ALA A 113 9.23 -9.81 21.64
C ALA A 113 10.08 -10.19 22.86
N THR A 114 11.10 -11.03 22.70
CA THR A 114 12.10 -11.22 23.76
C THR A 114 13.13 -10.12 23.66
N TYR A 115 12.83 -8.96 24.26
CA TYR A 115 13.92 -8.12 24.74
C TYR A 115 14.53 -8.83 25.95
N ASN A 116 15.76 -9.26 25.78
CA ASN A 116 16.53 -9.88 26.83
C ASN A 116 16.91 -8.81 27.88
N MET A 117 17.09 -9.28 29.12
CA MET A 117 17.84 -8.65 30.22
C MET A 117 17.04 -7.86 31.28
N PHE A 118 16.68 -8.53 32.38
CA PHE A 118 17.15 -8.14 33.71
C PHE A 118 17.21 -9.36 34.67
N LEU A 119 18.44 -9.69 35.04
CA LEU A 119 18.95 -10.35 36.26
C LEU A 119 17.98 -11.10 37.19
N GLY A 120 18.33 -12.36 37.48
CA GLY A 120 17.98 -12.96 38.78
C GLY A 120 17.70 -14.45 38.72
N SER A 121 18.78 -15.23 38.77
CA SER A 121 18.96 -16.42 39.61
C SER A 121 17.83 -17.47 39.74
N VAL A 122 18.30 -18.72 39.72
CA VAL A 122 17.83 -19.88 40.53
C VAL A 122 17.12 -20.99 39.74
N GLN A 123 17.89 -22.06 39.48
CA GLN A 123 17.63 -23.50 39.72
C GLN A 123 16.32 -24.08 39.13
N LYS A 124 16.22 -25.29 38.59
CA LYS A 124 17.10 -26.46 38.40
C LYS A 124 16.30 -27.46 37.56
N THR A 125 17.00 -28.18 36.70
CA THR A 125 16.86 -29.62 36.35
C THR A 125 15.54 -30.39 36.47
N VAL A 126 15.37 -31.19 35.41
CA VAL A 126 14.58 -32.42 35.17
C VAL A 126 13.17 -32.21 34.66
#